data_AF-H3NU07-F1
#
_entry.id   AF-H3NU07-F1
#
_cell.length_a   1.000
_cell.length_b   1.000
_cell.length_c   1.000
_cell.angle_alpha   90.00
_cell.angle_beta   90.00
_cell.angle_gamma   90.00
#
_symmetry.space_group_name_H-M   'P 1'
#
loop_
_entity.id
_entity.type
_entity.pdbx_description
1 polymer ?
#
loop_
_entity_poly.entity_id
_entity_poly.type
_entity_poly.pdbx_seq_one_letter_code
_entity_poly.pdbx_strand_id
1 'polypeptide(L)'
;MKKIIIPVIAAGLVGCSSAPTEQEIDAADFGQSMTEEACLAVATPFITARMGDPESVIFEDLKCYRGLEGAVPVARVEATYGYRFAGQVDSKGIIGRYSGMTPFSGIVRDDGDGPTVVRYCIVSGTTDYRFCIPSMVE
;
A
#
# COMPACT_ATOMS: atom_id res chain seq x y z
N MET A 1 -23.47 -55.28 13.79
CA MET A 1 -23.17 -53.87 14.15
C MET A 1 -21.67 -53.69 14.17
N LYS A 2 -21.07 -53.15 13.10
CA LYS A 2 -19.62 -52.97 12.97
C LYS A 2 -19.37 -51.45 12.93
N LYS A 3 -18.82 -50.91 14.02
CA LYS A 3 -18.54 -49.48 14.15
C LYS A 3 -17.37 -49.13 13.24
N ILE A 4 -17.63 -48.38 12.18
CA ILE A 4 -16.60 -47.80 11.32
C ILE A 4 -16.20 -46.48 11.98
N ILE A 5 -14.99 -46.44 12.51
CA ILE A 5 -14.38 -45.23 13.07
C ILE A 5 -13.71 -44.50 11.91
N ILE A 6 -14.25 -43.35 11.53
CA ILE A 6 -13.67 -42.44 10.53
C ILE A 6 -12.61 -41.59 11.24
N PRO A 7 -11.34 -41.60 10.83
CA PRO A 7 -10.37 -40.64 11.33
C PRO A 7 -10.63 -39.28 10.66
N VAL A 8 -11.09 -38.32 11.46
CA VAL A 8 -11.13 -36.90 11.07
C VAL A 8 -9.69 -36.42 10.97
N ILE A 9 -9.22 -36.21 9.74
CA ILE A 9 -7.97 -35.47 9.48
C ILE A 9 -8.27 -34.01 9.79
N ALA A 10 -7.92 -33.59 11.00
CA ALA A 10 -7.87 -32.19 11.38
C ALA A 10 -6.69 -31.54 10.63
N ALA A 11 -6.97 -30.93 9.48
CA ALA A 11 -6.04 -30.00 8.85
C ALA A 11 -5.91 -28.79 9.78
N GLY A 12 -4.86 -28.81 10.61
CA GLY A 12 -4.48 -27.68 11.44
C GLY A 12 -4.20 -26.48 10.56
N LEU A 13 -5.04 -25.45 10.66
CA LEU A 13 -4.77 -24.11 10.18
C LEU A 13 -3.64 -23.53 11.03
N VAL A 14 -2.39 -23.89 10.69
CA VAL A 14 -1.22 -23.14 11.10
C VAL A 14 -1.24 -21.82 10.34
N GLY A 15 -1.88 -20.82 10.94
CA GLY A 15 -1.77 -19.43 10.53
C GLY A 15 -0.37 -18.91 10.84
N CYS A 16 0.61 -19.35 10.07
CA CYS A 16 1.90 -18.66 10.00
C CYS A 16 1.63 -17.29 9.37
N SER A 17 1.92 -16.24 10.12
CA SER A 17 1.95 -14.85 9.64
C SER A 17 3.09 -14.72 8.60
N SER A 18 2.85 -15.18 7.38
CA SER A 18 3.75 -15.03 6.24
C SER A 18 3.29 -13.88 5.35
N ALA A 19 4.24 -13.20 4.72
CA ALA A 19 3.93 -12.30 3.62
C ALA A 19 3.21 -13.09 2.48
N PRO A 20 2.39 -12.43 1.65
CA PRO A 20 1.73 -13.06 0.52
C PRO A 20 2.73 -13.76 -0.41
N THR A 21 2.38 -14.97 -0.84
CA THR A 21 3.12 -15.74 -1.85
C THR A 21 2.89 -15.17 -3.25
N GLU A 22 3.79 -15.47 -4.19
CA GLU A 22 3.62 -15.03 -5.60
C GLU A 22 2.29 -15.50 -6.20
N GLN A 23 1.85 -16.71 -5.86
CA GLN A 23 0.57 -17.26 -6.32
C GLN A 23 -0.63 -16.48 -5.77
N GLU A 24 -0.57 -16.04 -4.52
CA GLU A 24 -1.61 -15.18 -3.92
C GLU A 24 -1.61 -13.79 -4.54
N ILE A 25 -0.43 -13.23 -4.86
CA ILE A 25 -0.30 -11.95 -5.55
C ILE A 25 -0.84 -12.04 -6.98
N ASP A 26 -0.59 -13.13 -7.70
CA ASP A 26 -1.07 -13.30 -9.07
C ASP A 26 -2.58 -13.47 -9.13
N ALA A 27 -3.17 -14.17 -8.16
CA ALA A 27 -4.61 -14.37 -8.04
C ALA A 27 -5.36 -13.21 -7.37
N ALA A 28 -4.64 -12.27 -6.75
CA ALA A 28 -5.26 -11.14 -6.08
C ALA A 28 -5.97 -10.21 -7.07
N ASP A 29 -7.03 -9.58 -6.58
CA ASP A 29 -7.75 -8.55 -7.31
C ASP A 29 -7.08 -7.18 -7.09
N PHE A 30 -6.67 -6.53 -8.17
CA PHE A 30 -6.00 -5.22 -8.15
C PHE A 30 -6.95 -4.08 -8.55
N GLY A 31 -8.22 -4.38 -8.79
CA GLY A 31 -9.15 -3.48 -9.47
C GLY A 31 -8.90 -3.46 -10.98
N GLN A 32 -9.48 -2.47 -11.65
CA GLN A 32 -9.32 -2.29 -13.09
C GLN A 32 -7.87 -1.94 -13.45
N SER A 33 -7.42 -2.39 -14.62
CA SER A 33 -6.09 -2.09 -15.11
C SER A 33 -5.96 -0.60 -15.44
N MET A 34 -4.88 0.03 -14.99
CA MET A 34 -4.54 1.41 -15.31
C MET A 34 -3.11 1.51 -15.84
N THR A 35 -2.82 2.60 -16.55
CA THR A 35 -1.44 2.94 -16.94
C THR A 35 -0.73 3.65 -15.79
N GLU A 36 0.59 3.73 -15.87
CA GLU A 36 1.38 4.49 -14.90
C GLU A 36 0.93 5.96 -14.86
N GLU A 37 0.68 6.59 -16.01
CA GLU A 37 0.23 7.97 -16.11
C GLU A 37 -1.13 8.20 -15.46
N ALA A 38 -2.09 7.28 -15.67
CA ALA A 38 -3.41 7.36 -15.08
C ALA A 38 -3.35 7.24 -13.54
N CYS A 39 -2.51 6.33 -13.03
CA CYS A 39 -2.27 6.22 -11.60
C CYS A 39 -1.62 7.48 -11.03
N LEU A 40 -0.56 8.00 -11.67
CA LEU A 40 0.14 9.19 -11.21
C LEU A 40 -0.75 10.45 -11.25
N ALA A 41 -1.68 10.53 -12.21
CA ALA A 41 -2.67 11.60 -12.28
C ALA A 41 -3.61 11.64 -11.06
N VAL A 42 -3.83 10.49 -10.40
CA VAL A 42 -4.62 10.40 -9.16
C VAL A 42 -3.73 10.58 -7.93
N ALA A 43 -2.56 9.94 -7.92
CA ALA A 43 -1.65 9.95 -6.77
C ALA A 43 -1.05 11.33 -6.51
N THR A 44 -0.58 12.03 -7.55
CA THR A 44 0.10 13.34 -7.40
C THR A 44 -0.76 14.39 -6.68
N PRO A 45 -2.00 14.70 -7.12
CA PRO A 45 -2.83 15.68 -6.42
C PRO A 45 -3.18 15.24 -4.99
N PHE A 46 -3.37 13.94 -4.76
CA PHE A 46 -3.61 13.41 -3.43
C PHE A 46 -2.42 13.67 -2.48
N ILE A 47 -1.19 13.36 -2.92
CA ILE A 47 0.02 13.59 -2.14
C ILE A 47 0.17 15.09 -1.88
N THR A 48 0.06 15.92 -2.91
CA THR A 48 0.18 17.37 -2.82
C THR A 48 -0.77 17.97 -1.79
N ALA A 49 -2.04 17.56 -1.79
CA ALA A 49 -3.03 18.00 -0.81
C ALA A 49 -2.66 17.61 0.64
N ARG A 50 -1.96 16.48 0.81
CA ARG A 50 -1.54 15.96 2.12
C ARG A 50 -0.31 16.67 2.68
N MET A 51 0.47 17.36 1.84
CA MET A 51 1.71 18.00 2.25
C MET A 51 1.51 19.30 3.04
N GLY A 52 0.33 19.92 3.03
CA GLY A 52 0.04 21.15 3.79
C GLY A 52 0.65 22.44 3.24
N ASP A 53 1.59 22.36 2.30
CA ASP A 53 1.99 23.47 1.41
C ASP A 53 2.11 22.96 -0.04
N PRO A 54 0.98 22.91 -0.78
CA PRO A 54 0.90 22.38 -2.14
C PRO A 54 1.89 22.99 -3.15
N GLU A 55 2.16 24.28 -3.02
CA GLU A 55 3.00 25.04 -3.97
C GLU A 55 4.50 24.73 -3.80
N SER A 56 4.87 24.07 -2.71
CA SER A 56 6.25 23.75 -2.36
C SER A 56 6.64 22.29 -2.62
N VAL A 57 5.70 21.47 -3.11
CA VAL A 57 5.87 20.02 -3.19
C VAL A 57 6.83 19.66 -4.31
N ILE A 58 7.85 18.87 -3.96
CA ILE A 58 8.84 18.33 -4.89
C ILE A 58 8.73 16.81 -4.86
N PHE A 59 8.71 16.20 -6.04
CA PHE A 59 8.72 14.75 -6.21
C PHE A 59 10.03 14.30 -6.83
N GLU A 60 10.57 13.19 -6.33
CA GLU A 60 11.72 12.49 -6.92
C GLU A 60 11.39 11.00 -7.06
N ASP A 61 11.74 10.42 -8.21
CA ASP A 61 11.57 9.00 -8.54
C ASP A 61 10.15 8.44 -8.28
N LEU A 62 9.13 9.29 -8.34
CA LEU A 62 7.74 8.89 -8.18
C LEU A 62 7.31 8.05 -9.39
N LYS A 63 6.97 6.80 -9.13
CA LYS A 63 6.49 5.83 -10.13
C LYS A 63 5.19 5.19 -9.68
N CYS A 64 4.47 4.61 -10.63
CA CYS A 64 3.34 3.76 -10.30
C CYS A 64 3.35 2.43 -11.06
N TYR A 65 3.03 1.34 -10.36
CA TYR A 65 3.07 -0.02 -10.89
C TYR A 65 2.12 -0.96 -10.16
N ARG A 66 1.71 -2.05 -10.79
CA ARG A 66 0.87 -3.09 -10.14
C ARG A 66 1.60 -3.67 -8.94
N GLY A 67 1.01 -3.58 -7.75
CA GLY A 67 1.66 -3.99 -6.51
C GLY A 67 0.74 -3.99 -5.30
N LEU A 68 1.34 -4.07 -4.12
CA LEU A 68 0.63 -4.05 -2.85
C LEU A 68 1.30 -3.13 -1.85
N GLU A 69 0.52 -2.62 -0.91
CA GLU A 69 0.99 -1.87 0.24
C GLU A 69 0.37 -2.48 1.49
N GLY A 70 1.12 -2.49 2.60
CA GLY A 70 0.77 -3.31 3.75
C GLY A 70 1.39 -4.71 3.67
N ALA A 71 0.74 -5.70 4.27
CA ALA A 71 1.32 -7.01 4.57
C ALA A 71 2.37 -7.00 5.70
N VAL A 72 2.02 -6.42 6.85
CA VAL A 72 2.82 -6.54 8.08
C VAL A 72 2.10 -7.49 9.03
N PRO A 73 2.25 -8.82 8.86
CA PRO A 73 1.39 -9.77 9.57
C PRO A 73 1.68 -9.83 11.08
N VAL A 74 2.90 -9.48 11.54
CA VAL A 74 3.19 -9.27 12.98
C VAL A 74 2.35 -8.14 13.60
N ALA A 75 1.98 -7.14 12.80
CA ALA A 75 1.15 -6.01 13.22
C ALA A 75 -0.32 -6.19 12.82
N ARG A 76 -0.71 -7.37 12.28
CA ARG A 76 -2.05 -7.66 11.73
C ARG A 76 -2.51 -6.64 10.69
N VAL A 77 -1.57 -6.08 9.94
CA VAL A 77 -1.87 -5.16 8.85
C VAL A 77 -1.98 -5.98 7.57
N GLU A 78 -3.20 -6.10 7.07
CA GLU A 78 -3.48 -6.81 5.82
C GLU A 78 -2.87 -6.09 4.61
N ALA A 79 -2.66 -6.84 3.54
CA ALA A 79 -2.21 -6.31 2.25
C ALA A 79 -3.37 -5.62 1.53
N THR A 80 -3.11 -4.46 0.95
CA THR A 80 -4.02 -3.80 0.00
C THR A 80 -3.39 -3.90 -1.38
N TYR A 81 -4.11 -4.51 -2.32
CA TYR A 81 -3.66 -4.73 -3.69
C TYR A 81 -4.24 -3.68 -4.63
N GLY A 82 -3.41 -3.20 -5.55
CA GLY A 82 -3.80 -2.23 -6.57
C GLY A 82 -2.59 -1.66 -7.31
N TYR A 83 -2.69 -0.44 -7.78
CA TYR A 83 -1.58 0.26 -8.43
C TYR A 83 -0.82 1.08 -7.41
N ARG A 84 0.35 0.59 -7.06
CA ARG A 84 1.21 1.17 -6.04
C ARG A 84 1.96 2.35 -6.62
N PHE A 85 1.73 3.54 -6.06
CA PHE A 85 2.64 4.66 -6.26
C PHE A 85 3.72 4.65 -5.18
N ALA A 86 4.97 4.92 -5.55
CA ALA A 86 6.08 5.02 -4.63
C ALA A 86 7.16 5.96 -5.15
N GLY A 87 7.69 6.80 -4.27
CA GLY A 87 8.75 7.75 -4.59
C GLY A 87 9.18 8.52 -3.35
N GLN A 88 9.88 9.63 -3.57
CA GLN A 88 10.23 10.60 -2.55
C GLN A 88 9.41 11.87 -2.70
N VAL A 89 9.04 12.48 -1.58
CA VAL A 89 8.38 13.78 -1.51
C VAL A 89 9.08 14.68 -0.49
N ASP A 90 9.23 15.96 -0.82
CA ASP A 90 9.61 17.01 0.12
C ASP A 90 8.65 18.20 -0.01
N SER A 91 8.47 18.95 1.07
CA SER A 91 7.64 20.15 1.11
C SER A 91 8.04 21.09 2.24
N LYS A 92 7.61 22.35 2.17
CA LYS A 92 7.65 23.31 3.30
C LYS A 92 6.65 22.98 4.41
N GLY A 93 5.67 22.13 4.13
CA GLY A 93 4.50 21.92 4.97
C GLY A 93 4.69 20.85 6.05
N ILE A 94 3.74 19.93 6.12
CA ILE A 94 3.58 18.91 7.17
C ILE A 94 4.69 17.86 7.09
N ILE A 95 5.12 17.51 5.88
CA ILE A 95 6.25 16.61 5.66
C ILE A 95 7.47 17.45 5.36
N GLY A 96 8.52 17.25 6.15
CA GLY A 96 9.83 17.79 5.86
C GLY A 96 10.08 19.20 6.41
N ARG A 97 9.23 20.20 6.19
CA ARG A 97 9.62 21.62 6.36
C ARG A 97 10.99 21.91 5.69
N TYR A 98 11.29 21.25 4.57
CA TYR A 98 12.63 21.09 3.97
C TYR A 98 13.70 20.38 4.80
N SER A 99 13.33 19.35 5.55
CA SER A 99 14.31 18.44 6.17
C SER A 99 14.87 17.41 5.19
N GLY A 100 14.36 17.40 3.94
CA GLY A 100 14.81 16.53 2.86
C GLY A 100 13.75 15.53 2.39
N MET A 101 14.10 14.84 1.31
CA MET A 101 13.29 13.84 0.62
C MET A 101 12.81 12.73 1.57
N THR A 102 11.49 12.59 1.68
CA THR A 102 10.82 11.61 2.53
C THR A 102 10.11 10.56 1.67
N PRO A 103 10.29 9.25 1.92
CA PRO A 103 9.60 8.24 1.14
C PRO A 103 8.09 8.33 1.35
N PHE A 104 7.34 8.27 0.25
CA PHE A 104 5.90 8.29 0.24
C PHE A 104 5.39 7.23 -0.74
N SER A 105 4.44 6.42 -0.30
CA SER A 105 3.84 5.39 -1.14
C SER A 105 2.37 5.18 -0.81
N GLY A 106 1.67 4.42 -1.64
CA GLY A 106 0.27 4.09 -1.41
C GLY A 106 -0.32 3.31 -2.57
N ILE A 107 -1.62 3.09 -2.53
CA ILE A 107 -2.37 2.30 -3.51
C ILE A 107 -3.46 3.17 -4.11
N VAL A 108 -3.41 3.30 -5.43
CA VAL A 108 -4.55 3.68 -6.26
C VAL A 108 -5.29 2.42 -6.66
N ARG A 109 -6.62 2.45 -6.57
CA ARG A 109 -7.48 1.35 -6.98
C ARG A 109 -8.69 1.91 -7.71
N ASP A 110 -9.16 1.19 -8.72
CA ASP A 110 -10.39 1.48 -9.44
C ASP A 110 -11.29 0.26 -9.36
N ASP A 111 -12.39 0.39 -8.62
CA ASP A 111 -13.38 -0.68 -8.41
C ASP A 111 -14.65 -0.49 -9.27
N GLY A 112 -14.66 0.47 -10.20
CA GLY A 112 -15.81 0.76 -11.07
C GLY A 112 -16.33 2.19 -11.02
N ASP A 113 -16.01 2.93 -9.95
CA ASP A 113 -16.41 4.33 -9.76
C ASP A 113 -15.30 5.32 -10.13
N GLY A 114 -14.21 4.81 -10.71
CA GLY A 114 -13.02 5.56 -11.08
C GLY A 114 -11.86 5.38 -10.10
N PRO A 115 -10.63 5.73 -10.54
CA PRO A 115 -9.43 5.51 -9.74
C PRO A 115 -9.37 6.45 -8.54
N THR A 116 -9.15 5.88 -7.35
CA THR A 116 -9.00 6.63 -6.10
C THR A 116 -7.82 6.10 -5.29
N VAL A 117 -7.21 6.95 -4.46
CA VAL A 117 -6.22 6.49 -3.47
C VAL A 117 -7.00 5.84 -2.33
N VAL A 118 -6.84 4.53 -2.13
CA VAL A 118 -7.52 3.76 -1.07
C VAL A 118 -6.65 3.58 0.17
N ARG A 119 -5.34 3.76 0.01
CA ARG A 119 -4.35 3.61 1.08
C ARG A 119 -3.11 4.42 0.77
N TYR A 120 -2.48 4.98 1.80
CA TYR A 120 -1.14 5.56 1.67
C TYR A 120 -0.31 5.36 2.94
N CYS A 121 0.98 5.56 2.76
CA CYS A 121 2.05 5.37 3.71
C CYS A 121 2.90 6.65 3.76
N ILE A 122 2.94 7.26 4.92
CA ILE A 122 3.99 8.24 5.25
C ILE A 122 4.99 7.52 6.14
N VAL A 123 6.26 7.60 5.77
CA VAL A 123 7.34 7.06 6.59
C VAL A 123 7.56 7.98 7.79
N SER A 124 7.25 7.48 8.97
CA SER A 124 7.61 8.09 10.24
C SER A 124 8.94 7.50 10.70
N GLY A 125 10.00 8.32 10.72
CA GLY A 125 11.27 7.98 11.37
C GLY A 125 12.54 8.41 10.63
N THR A 126 13.66 8.34 11.34
CA THR A 126 15.02 8.53 10.78
C THR A 126 15.32 7.45 9.73
N THR A 127 16.38 7.63 8.94
CA THR A 127 16.84 6.69 7.88
C THR A 127 16.90 5.23 8.33
N ASP A 128 17.09 4.99 9.63
CA ASP A 128 17.33 3.68 10.23
C ASP A 128 16.04 2.93 10.64
N TYR A 129 14.92 3.64 10.83
CA TYR A 129 13.64 3.05 11.24
C TYR A 129 12.49 3.70 10.48
N ARG A 130 12.29 3.22 9.26
CA ARG A 130 11.23 3.70 8.37
C ARG A 130 9.96 2.90 8.59
N PHE A 131 9.10 3.33 9.51
CA PHE A 131 7.78 2.73 9.67
C PHE A 131 6.78 3.43 8.76
N CYS A 132 6.19 2.71 7.79
CA CYS A 132 4.97 3.19 7.17
C CYS A 132 3.87 3.19 8.24
N ILE A 133 3.22 4.33 8.43
CA ILE A 133 1.94 4.40 9.12
C ILE A 133 0.85 4.31 8.04
N PRO A 134 0.25 3.12 7.81
CA PRO A 134 -0.75 2.97 6.78
C PRO A 134 -2.01 3.71 7.20
N SER A 135 -2.50 4.57 6.32
CA SER A 135 -3.78 5.25 6.47
C SER A 135 -4.71 4.78 5.37
N MET A 136 -5.87 4.25 5.76
CA MET A 136 -6.98 4.03 4.83
C MET A 136 -7.60 5.38 4.47
N VAL A 137 -8.08 5.50 3.24
CA VAL A 137 -8.86 6.65 2.78
C VAL A 137 -10.31 6.20 2.72
N GLU A 138 -11.20 6.95 3.37
CA GLU A 138 -12.65 6.72 3.33
C GLU A 138 -13.29 7.26 2.04
#